data_AF-A0A6L3ML37-F1
#
_entry.id   AF-A0A6L3ML37-F1
#
_cell.length_a   1.000
_cell.length_b   1.000
_cell.length_c   1.000
_cell.angle_alpha   90.00
_cell.angle_beta   90.00
_cell.angle_gamma   90.00
#
_symmetry.space_group_name_H-M   'P 1'
#
loop_
_entity.id
_entity.type
_entity.pdbx_description
1 polymer ?
#
loop_
_entity_poly.entity_id
_entity_poly.type
_entity_poly.pdbx_seq_one_letter_code
_entity_poly.pdbx_strand_id
1 'polypeptide(L)'
;MVVLADVLPPARHGLHRYRTAAGGGYYTMAAMQNVGLALEAVRGWLGYPGWPDAYDDAFARPASERLCFLPYLTGERSPWMNPDARGGWLGLGLGDTRGAMMRAAFEGVAFALRAGLDAIRDANRADPVTTLRLAGGGSVDPRWRQLLADALGASLDAVDCPN
;
A
#
# COMPACT_ATOMS: atom_id res chain seq x y z
N MET A 1 -5.87 4.45 4.07
CA MET A 1 -5.00 5.01 5.13
C MET A 1 -5.61 6.28 5.67
N VAL A 2 -5.57 6.47 6.99
CA VAL A 2 -6.23 7.57 7.70
C VAL A 2 -5.25 8.23 8.66
N VAL A 3 -5.21 9.57 8.69
CA VAL A 3 -4.42 10.36 9.65
C VAL A 3 -5.33 11.37 10.32
N LEU A 4 -5.35 11.37 11.65
CA LEU A 4 -6.15 12.30 12.46
C LEU A 4 -5.52 13.70 12.45
N ALA A 5 -6.36 14.72 12.64
CA ALA A 5 -5.94 16.10 12.77
C ALA A 5 -6.90 16.86 13.70
N ASP A 6 -6.38 17.79 14.50
CA ASP A 6 -7.21 18.61 15.40
C ASP A 6 -7.91 19.75 14.66
N VAL A 7 -7.26 20.28 13.61
CA VAL A 7 -7.79 21.32 12.72
C VAL A 7 -8.19 20.74 11.37
N LEU A 8 -9.19 21.36 10.74
CA LEU A 8 -9.68 20.95 9.42
C LEU A 8 -8.54 20.99 8.39
N PRO A 9 -8.13 19.83 7.83
CA PRO A 9 -7.08 19.80 6.82
C PRO A 9 -7.51 20.53 5.55
N PRO A 10 -6.59 21.17 4.81
CA PRO A 10 -6.91 21.80 3.54
C PRO A 10 -7.43 20.76 2.54
N ALA A 11 -8.28 21.19 1.62
CA ALA A 11 -8.75 20.33 0.55
C ALA A 11 -7.58 20.01 -0.40
N ARG A 12 -7.41 18.72 -0.73
CA ARG A 12 -6.44 18.27 -1.73
C ARG A 12 -7.11 17.25 -2.63
N HIS A 13 -6.93 17.43 -3.94
CA HIS A 13 -7.40 16.48 -4.94
C HIS A 13 -6.81 15.08 -4.64
N GLY A 14 -7.66 14.04 -4.75
CA GLY A 14 -7.26 12.67 -4.45
C GLY A 14 -7.22 12.28 -2.97
N LEU A 15 -7.55 13.20 -2.05
CA LEU A 15 -7.71 12.90 -0.64
C LEU A 15 -9.12 13.23 -0.15
N HIS A 16 -9.58 12.48 0.83
CA HIS A 16 -10.82 12.75 1.54
C HIS A 16 -10.53 13.40 2.89
N ARG A 17 -11.44 14.26 3.36
CA ARG A 17 -11.39 14.84 4.70
C ARG A 17 -12.77 14.81 5.33
N TYR A 18 -12.85 14.38 6.59
CA TYR A 18 -14.12 14.28 7.32
C TYR A 18 -13.92 14.64 8.80
N ARG A 19 -15.02 14.83 9.52
CA ARG A 19 -15.00 14.96 10.99
C ARG A 19 -14.84 13.59 11.64
N THR A 20 -14.18 13.54 12.80
CA THR A 20 -14.15 12.35 13.64
C THR A 20 -15.47 12.17 14.39
N ALA A 21 -15.82 10.92 14.72
CA ALA A 21 -17.02 10.62 15.51
C ALA A 21 -16.90 11.08 16.97
N ALA A 22 -15.68 11.24 17.49
CA ALA A 22 -15.39 11.67 18.86
C ALA A 22 -15.64 13.17 19.12
N GLY A 23 -16.14 13.92 18.13
CA GLY A 23 -16.69 15.27 18.32
C GLY A 23 -15.68 16.43 18.27
N GLY A 24 -14.38 16.17 18.35
CA GLY A 24 -13.35 17.23 18.49
C GLY A 24 -12.35 17.38 17.34
N GLY A 25 -12.34 16.49 16.34
CA GLY A 25 -11.27 16.50 15.33
C GLY A 25 -11.73 16.15 13.92
N TYR A 26 -10.75 16.04 13.04
CA TYR A 26 -10.87 15.70 11.64
C TYR A 26 -9.95 14.53 11.31
N TYR A 27 -10.13 13.96 10.12
CA TYR A 27 -9.15 13.06 9.56
C TYR A 27 -9.02 13.25 8.06
N THR A 28 -7.81 13.04 7.55
CA THR A 28 -7.51 12.93 6.13
C THR A 28 -7.38 11.46 5.76
N MET A 29 -7.93 11.06 4.62
CA MET A 29 -7.88 9.69 4.15
C MET A 29 -7.40 9.62 2.70
N ALA A 30 -6.37 8.79 2.48
CA ALA A 30 -6.02 8.26 1.17
C ALA A 30 -6.73 6.90 1.01
N ALA A 31 -7.70 6.85 0.11
CA ALA A 31 -8.52 5.68 -0.17
C ALA A 31 -7.91 4.89 -1.34
N MET A 32 -6.90 4.08 -1.05
CA MET A 32 -6.23 3.23 -2.05
C MET A 32 -7.15 2.10 -2.48
N GLN A 33 -7.40 1.97 -3.79
CA GLN A 33 -8.33 0.99 -4.33
C GLN A 33 -7.67 -0.38 -4.55
N ASN A 34 -6.40 -0.40 -4.94
CA ASN A 34 -5.74 -1.62 -5.41
C ASN A 34 -4.66 -2.14 -4.44
N VAL A 35 -4.99 -2.29 -3.17
CA VAL A 35 -4.08 -2.86 -2.17
C VAL A 35 -4.23 -4.39 -2.15
N GLY A 36 -5.13 -4.92 -1.32
CA GLY A 36 -5.36 -6.37 -1.23
C GLY A 36 -5.87 -6.97 -2.55
N LEU A 37 -6.73 -6.24 -3.27
CA LEU A 37 -7.27 -6.67 -4.56
C LEU A 37 -6.18 -6.91 -5.60
N ALA A 38 -5.17 -6.03 -5.68
CA ALA A 38 -4.08 -6.20 -6.64
C ALA A 38 -3.19 -7.40 -6.28
N LEU A 39 -2.81 -7.52 -5.01
CA LEU A 39 -1.96 -8.63 -4.59
C LEU A 39 -2.68 -9.98 -4.75
N GLU A 40 -3.99 -10.03 -4.49
CA GLU A 40 -4.81 -11.22 -4.70
C GLU A 40 -4.92 -11.58 -6.20
N ALA A 41 -5.13 -10.59 -7.07
CA ALA A 41 -5.14 -10.82 -8.51
C ALA A 41 -3.79 -11.35 -9.02
N VAL A 42 -2.68 -10.73 -8.60
CA VAL A 42 -1.32 -11.17 -8.95
C VAL A 42 -1.04 -12.57 -8.43
N ARG A 43 -1.42 -12.88 -7.18
CA ARG A 43 -1.31 -14.22 -6.60
C ARG A 43 -1.99 -15.26 -7.50
N GLY A 44 -3.20 -14.95 -7.96
CA GLY A 44 -3.97 -15.78 -8.89
C GLY A 44 -3.30 -15.93 -10.26
N TRP A 45 -2.85 -14.83 -10.87
CA TRP A 45 -2.18 -14.87 -12.19
C TRP A 45 -0.88 -15.65 -12.19
N LEU A 46 -0.13 -15.58 -11.09
CA LEU A 46 1.11 -16.33 -10.91
C LEU A 46 0.86 -17.78 -10.45
N GLY A 47 -0.39 -18.16 -10.19
CA GLY A 47 -0.77 -19.53 -9.87
C GLY A 47 -0.29 -20.01 -8.50
N TYR A 48 -0.18 -19.13 -7.50
CA TYR A 48 0.12 -19.55 -6.14
C TYR A 48 -1.11 -20.19 -5.49
N PRO A 49 -0.99 -21.37 -4.84
CA PRO A 49 -2.12 -22.06 -4.24
C PRO A 49 -2.65 -21.34 -2.99
N GLY A 50 -1.77 -20.67 -2.24
CA GLY A 50 -2.14 -19.86 -1.07
C GLY A 50 -1.19 -18.69 -0.83
N TRP A 51 -1.53 -17.89 0.17
CA TRP A 51 -0.70 -16.77 0.63
C TRP A 51 0.66 -17.20 1.20
N PRO A 52 0.77 -18.29 2.00
CA PRO A 52 2.08 -18.76 2.47
C PRO A 52 3.08 -19.00 1.33
N ASP A 53 2.66 -19.70 0.27
CA ASP A 53 3.50 -19.98 -0.90
C ASP A 53 3.92 -18.71 -1.64
N ALA A 54 3.01 -17.74 -1.75
CA ALA A 54 3.30 -16.46 -2.40
C ALA A 54 4.30 -15.62 -1.59
N TYR A 55 4.17 -15.58 -0.26
CA TYR A 55 5.15 -14.91 0.60
C TYR A 55 6.51 -15.61 0.57
N ASP A 56 6.53 -16.94 0.63
CA ASP A 56 7.80 -17.68 0.63
C ASP A 56 8.58 -17.47 -0.66
N ASP A 57 7.93 -17.55 -1.82
CA ASP A 57 8.59 -17.34 -3.12
C ASP A 57 9.00 -15.86 -3.32
N ALA A 58 8.15 -14.90 -2.93
CA ALA A 58 8.44 -13.46 -3.07
C ALA A 58 9.60 -12.98 -2.18
N PHE A 59 9.80 -13.61 -1.02
CA PHE A 59 10.83 -13.22 -0.07
C PHE A 59 12.03 -14.18 -0.03
N ALA A 60 12.04 -15.23 -0.86
CA ALA A 60 13.17 -16.17 -0.96
C ALA A 60 14.45 -15.55 -1.52
N ARG A 61 14.33 -14.45 -2.28
CA ARG A 61 15.46 -13.76 -2.91
C ARG A 61 15.38 -12.25 -2.68
N PRO A 62 16.50 -11.52 -2.80
CA PRO A 62 16.48 -10.06 -2.83
C PRO A 62 15.56 -9.51 -3.92
N ALA A 63 15.07 -8.30 -3.69
CA ALA A 63 14.29 -7.54 -4.66
C ALA A 63 15.08 -7.35 -5.97
N SER A 64 14.35 -7.29 -7.09
CA SER A 64 14.95 -6.95 -8.38
C SER A 64 15.15 -5.45 -8.46
N GLU A 65 16.33 -5.00 -8.90
CA GLU A 65 16.63 -3.56 -9.07
C GLU A 65 15.92 -2.94 -10.28
N ARG A 66 15.35 -3.76 -11.17
CA ARG A 66 14.75 -3.31 -12.44
C ARG A 66 13.26 -3.59 -12.58
N LEU A 67 12.73 -4.54 -11.83
CA LEU A 67 11.36 -4.98 -11.97
C LEU A 67 10.45 -4.15 -11.07
N CYS A 68 9.47 -3.48 -11.65
CA CYS A 68 8.47 -2.72 -10.92
C CYS A 68 7.08 -3.20 -11.27
N PHE A 69 6.15 -3.09 -10.33
CA PHE A 69 4.73 -3.35 -10.57
C PHE A 69 3.91 -2.09 -10.29
N LEU A 70 3.07 -1.70 -11.24
CA LEU A 70 2.04 -0.69 -11.03
C LEU A 70 0.76 -1.39 -10.57
N PRO A 71 0.22 -1.10 -9.37
CA PRO A 71 -0.91 -1.86 -8.85
C PRO A 71 -2.28 -1.39 -9.37
N TYR A 72 -2.36 -0.46 -10.32
CA TYR A 72 -3.61 0.25 -10.69
C TYR A 72 -4.57 -0.57 -11.57
N LEU A 73 -4.93 -1.77 -11.16
CA LEU A 73 -5.70 -2.73 -11.97
C LEU A 73 -7.12 -2.26 -12.32
N THR A 74 -7.69 -1.35 -11.53
CA THR A 74 -9.08 -0.88 -11.68
C THR A 74 -9.18 0.65 -11.78
N GLY A 75 -8.12 1.30 -12.28
CA GLY A 75 -7.91 2.73 -12.05
C GLY A 75 -7.38 2.97 -10.63
N GLU A 76 -7.20 4.22 -10.22
CA GLU A 76 -6.81 4.52 -8.84
C GLU A 76 -7.43 5.82 -8.32
N ARG A 77 -7.82 5.80 -7.03
CA ARG A 77 -8.43 6.94 -6.35
C ARG A 77 -7.37 7.85 -5.76
N SER A 78 -6.65 7.38 -4.75
CA SER A 78 -5.63 8.19 -4.08
C SER A 78 -4.22 7.81 -4.55
N PRO A 79 -3.31 8.77 -4.76
CA PRO A 79 -3.52 10.22 -4.83
C PRO A 79 -3.96 10.71 -6.23
N TRP A 80 -4.11 9.81 -7.20
CA TRP A 80 -4.15 10.16 -8.64
C TRP A 80 -5.50 10.63 -9.16
N MET A 81 -6.60 10.10 -8.64
CA MET A 81 -7.98 10.20 -9.18
C MET A 81 -8.03 9.92 -10.68
N ASN A 82 -7.37 8.83 -11.09
CA ASN A 82 -7.26 8.47 -12.48
C ASN A 82 -7.98 7.15 -12.74
N PRO A 83 -9.21 7.17 -13.30
CA PRO A 83 -9.93 5.95 -13.66
C PRO A 83 -9.28 5.19 -14.82
N ASP A 84 -8.44 5.85 -15.60
CA ASP A 84 -7.75 5.27 -16.75
C ASP A 84 -6.37 4.68 -16.39
N ALA A 85 -5.93 4.81 -15.13
CA ALA A 85 -4.72 4.15 -14.66
C ALA A 85 -4.84 2.63 -14.83
N ARG A 86 -3.78 1.99 -15.30
CA ARG A 86 -3.69 0.54 -15.49
C ARG A 86 -2.46 0.01 -14.79
N GLY A 87 -2.57 -1.21 -14.29
CA GLY A 87 -1.45 -1.91 -13.69
C GLY A 87 -0.71 -2.80 -14.68
N GLY A 88 0.46 -3.25 -14.24
CA GLY A 88 1.35 -4.07 -15.05
C GLY A 88 2.76 -4.06 -14.52
N TRP A 89 3.55 -5.02 -14.99
CA TRP A 89 4.99 -5.07 -14.71
C TRP A 89 5.77 -4.25 -15.73
N LEU A 90 6.79 -3.56 -15.24
CA LEU A 90 7.77 -2.82 -16.03
C LEU A 90 9.15 -3.42 -15.77
N GLY A 91 9.97 -3.56 -16.81
CA GLY A 91 11.36 -4.03 -16.68
C GLY A 91 11.53 -5.55 -16.64
N LEU A 92 10.54 -6.33 -17.07
CA LEU A 92 10.64 -7.80 -17.22
C LEU A 92 11.73 -8.21 -18.22
N GLY A 93 12.39 -9.33 -17.92
CA GLY A 93 13.36 -10.00 -18.78
C GLY A 93 13.35 -11.51 -18.55
N LEU A 94 13.98 -12.26 -19.45
CA LEU A 94 13.89 -13.73 -19.49
C LEU A 94 14.37 -14.44 -18.21
N GLY A 95 15.22 -13.77 -17.41
CA GLY A 95 15.74 -14.32 -16.16
C GLY A 95 14.88 -14.04 -14.91
N ASP A 96 13.80 -13.26 -15.03
CA ASP A 96 12.93 -12.99 -13.89
C ASP A 96 12.11 -14.24 -13.52
N THR A 97 11.98 -14.47 -12.22
CA THR A 97 11.23 -15.60 -11.69
C THR A 97 9.83 -15.16 -11.28
N ARG A 98 8.95 -16.14 -11.10
CA ARG A 98 7.63 -15.94 -10.50
C ARG A 98 7.72 -15.21 -9.14
N GLY A 99 8.63 -15.65 -8.27
CA GLY A 99 8.91 -14.97 -7.00
C GLY A 99 9.35 -13.51 -7.16
N ALA A 100 10.21 -13.20 -8.14
CA ALA A 100 10.61 -11.81 -8.42
C ALA A 100 9.41 -10.95 -8.86
N MET A 101 8.51 -11.49 -9.68
CA MET A 101 7.28 -10.81 -10.09
C MET A 101 6.34 -10.56 -8.91
N MET A 102 6.19 -11.54 -8.02
CA MET A 102 5.38 -11.39 -6.80
C MET A 102 6.00 -10.38 -5.84
N ARG A 103 7.34 -10.39 -5.69
CA ARG A 103 8.08 -9.41 -4.87
C ARG A 103 7.86 -7.99 -5.38
N ALA A 104 7.98 -7.79 -6.69
CA ALA A 104 7.71 -6.49 -7.31
C ALA A 104 6.26 -6.04 -7.08
N ALA A 105 5.30 -6.97 -7.03
CA ALA A 105 3.90 -6.63 -6.72
C ALA A 105 3.72 -6.14 -5.28
N PHE A 106 4.34 -6.79 -4.30
CA PHE A 106 4.38 -6.29 -2.91
C PHE A 106 5.00 -4.89 -2.83
N GLU A 107 6.15 -4.68 -3.48
CA GLU A 107 6.84 -3.38 -3.50
C GLU A 107 6.00 -2.31 -4.18
N GLY A 108 5.37 -2.62 -5.32
CA GLY A 108 4.47 -1.72 -6.04
C GLY A 108 3.29 -1.25 -5.17
N VAL A 109 2.67 -2.16 -4.42
CA VAL A 109 1.59 -1.82 -3.48
C VAL A 109 2.11 -1.00 -2.30
N ALA A 110 3.28 -1.33 -1.75
CA ALA A 110 3.89 -0.54 -0.68
C ALA A 110 4.22 0.89 -1.14
N PHE A 111 4.73 1.06 -2.35
CA PHE A 111 5.02 2.38 -2.91
C PHE A 111 3.74 3.16 -3.27
N ALA A 112 2.67 2.49 -3.71
CA ALA A 112 1.38 3.14 -3.88
C ALA A 112 0.83 3.65 -2.54
N LEU A 113 0.96 2.86 -1.46
CA LEU A 113 0.61 3.30 -0.11
C LEU A 113 1.48 4.48 0.34
N ARG A 114 2.79 4.44 0.07
CA ARG A 114 3.71 5.56 0.35
C ARG A 114 3.29 6.83 -0.38
N ALA A 115 2.93 6.75 -1.66
CA ALA A 115 2.43 7.90 -2.41
C ALA A 115 1.16 8.49 -1.77
N GLY A 116 0.26 7.63 -1.27
CA GLY A 116 -0.90 8.07 -0.48
C GLY A 116 -0.50 8.76 0.83
N LEU A 117 0.54 8.29 1.51
CA LEU A 117 1.00 8.85 2.79
C LEU A 117 1.64 10.21 2.57
N ASP A 118 2.50 10.32 1.57
CA ASP A 118 3.16 11.56 1.22
C ASP A 118 2.14 12.62 0.78
N ALA A 119 1.10 12.23 0.04
CA ALA A 119 0.00 13.15 -0.27
C ALA A 119 -0.70 13.68 0.99
N ILE A 120 -0.93 12.82 2.01
CA ILE A 120 -1.51 13.25 3.29
C ILE A 120 -0.53 14.16 4.06
N ARG A 121 0.75 13.79 4.15
CA ARG A 121 1.80 14.56 4.84
C ARG A 121 1.89 15.97 4.27
N ASP A 122 1.96 16.07 2.95
CA ASP A 122 1.99 17.36 2.25
C ASP A 122 0.71 18.18 2.46
N ALA A 123 -0.46 17.53 2.52
CA ALA A 123 -1.74 18.21 2.72
C ALA A 123 -1.86 18.76 4.14
N ASN A 124 -1.57 17.95 5.14
CA ASN A 124 -1.84 18.30 6.52
C ASN A 124 -0.86 19.35 7.07
N ARG A 125 0.32 19.53 6.45
CA ARG A 125 1.43 20.34 7.00
C ARG A 125 1.70 20.01 8.49
N ALA A 126 1.45 18.76 8.87
CA ALA A 126 1.49 18.30 10.23
C ALA A 126 2.85 17.65 10.55
N ASP A 127 3.07 17.40 11.84
CA ASP A 127 4.22 16.66 12.34
C ASP A 127 4.35 15.30 11.63
N PRO A 128 5.60 14.79 11.51
CA PRO A 128 5.85 13.53 10.82
C PRO A 128 5.02 12.39 11.43
N VAL A 129 4.27 11.70 10.58
CA VAL A 129 3.61 10.44 10.94
C VAL A 129 4.70 9.38 11.13
N THR A 130 5.01 9.10 12.40
CA THR A 130 6.08 8.16 12.82
C THR A 130 5.57 6.76 13.12
N THR A 131 4.29 6.62 13.46
CA THR A 131 3.65 5.34 13.76
C THR A 131 2.31 5.21 13.05
N LEU A 132 2.04 4.04 12.49
CA LEU A 132 0.79 3.69 11.84
C LEU A 132 0.25 2.38 12.42
N ARG A 133 -1.07 2.30 12.55
CA ARG A 133 -1.75 1.05 12.86
C ARG A 133 -2.09 0.30 11.58
N LEU A 134 -1.72 -0.97 11.52
CA LEU A 134 -1.97 -1.84 10.39
C LEU A 134 -3.04 -2.88 10.75
N ALA A 135 -4.09 -2.97 9.94
CA ALA A 135 -5.19 -3.91 10.12
C ALA A 135 -5.55 -4.59 8.78
N GLY A 136 -6.27 -5.70 8.85
CA GLY A 136 -6.67 -6.52 7.70
C GLY A 136 -5.61 -7.52 7.25
N GLY A 137 -5.87 -8.27 6.17
CA GLY A 137 -5.02 -9.40 5.74
C GLY A 137 -3.54 -9.06 5.47
N GLY A 138 -3.22 -7.78 5.23
CA GLY A 138 -1.85 -7.30 5.09
C GLY A 138 -1.04 -7.26 6.41
N SER A 139 -1.64 -7.52 7.57
CA SER A 139 -0.91 -7.56 8.85
C SER A 139 -0.31 -8.93 9.19
N VAL A 140 -0.61 -9.98 8.41
CA VAL A 140 -0.33 -11.37 8.78
C VAL A 140 1.16 -11.72 8.68
N ASP A 141 1.80 -11.48 7.52
CA ASP A 141 3.19 -11.90 7.31
C ASP A 141 4.19 -10.84 7.82
N PRO A 142 5.17 -11.21 8.68
CA PRO A 142 6.14 -10.27 9.24
C PRO A 142 7.07 -9.64 8.19
N ARG A 143 7.39 -10.35 7.10
CA ARG A 143 8.29 -9.84 6.03
C ARG A 143 7.59 -8.75 5.23
N TRP A 144 6.30 -8.94 4.95
CA TRP A 144 5.46 -7.93 4.33
C TRP A 144 5.27 -6.70 5.23
N ARG A 145 5.05 -6.90 6.54
CA ARG A 145 5.00 -5.80 7.51
C ARG A 145 6.29 -4.97 7.52
N GLN A 146 7.45 -5.63 7.52
CA GLN A 146 8.73 -4.93 7.49
C GLN A 146 8.88 -4.10 6.20
N LEU A 147 8.58 -4.69 5.04
CA LEU A 147 8.63 -4.00 3.75
C LEU A 147 7.72 -2.76 3.74
N LEU A 148 6.50 -2.87 4.27
CA LEU A 148 5.60 -1.72 4.43
C LEU A 148 6.19 -0.66 5.36
N ALA A 149 6.76 -1.04 6.50
CA ALA A 149 7.38 -0.11 7.45
C ALA A 149 8.50 0.69 6.78
N ASP A 150 9.38 -0.02 6.06
CA ASP A 150 10.50 0.56 5.32
C ASP A 150 10.01 1.53 4.24
N ALA A 151 9.03 1.11 3.42
CA ALA A 151 8.48 1.93 2.35
C ALA A 151 7.76 3.19 2.88
N LEU A 152 7.02 3.06 3.99
CA LEU A 152 6.27 4.16 4.60
C LEU A 152 7.15 5.11 5.43
N GLY A 153 8.33 4.64 5.85
CA GLY A 153 9.21 5.35 6.78
C GLY A 153 8.52 5.57 8.13
N ALA A 154 7.78 4.58 8.61
CA ALA A 154 7.02 4.64 9.86
C ALA A 154 6.92 3.25 10.50
N SER A 155 6.92 3.21 11.83
CA SER A 155 6.68 1.98 12.59
C SER A 155 5.25 1.50 12.39
N LEU A 156 5.05 0.18 12.26
CA LEU A 156 3.73 -0.42 12.06
C LEU A 156 3.30 -1.25 13.28
N ASP A 157 2.23 -0.81 13.90
CA ASP A 157 1.56 -1.56 14.96
C ASP A 157 0.46 -2.42 14.33
N ALA A 158 0.73 -3.71 14.16
CA ALA A 158 -0.28 -4.65 13.72
C ALA A 158 -1.36 -4.76 14.81
N VAL A 159 -2.58 -4.42 14.44
CA VAL A 159 -3.75 -4.57 15.32
C VAL A 159 -4.28 -5.97 15.12
N ASP A 160 -4.43 -6.72 16.21
CA ASP A 160 -5.16 -7.98 16.20
C ASP A 160 -6.61 -7.69 15.82
N CYS A 161 -6.93 -7.93 14.55
CA CYS A 161 -8.30 -8.02 14.08
C CYS A 161 -8.66 -9.50 14.05
N PRO A 162 -9.62 -9.97 14.87
CA PRO A 162 -10.17 -11.30 14.68
C PRO A 162 -10.81 -11.35 13.29
N ASN A 163 -10.18 -12.08 12.36
CA ASN A 163 -10.77 -12.42 11.06
C ASN A 163 -11.71 -13.62 11.23
#